data_AF-A0A8I1EAN9-F1
#
_entry.id   AF-A0A8I1EAN9-F1
#
_cell.length_a   1.000
_cell.length_b   1.000
_cell.length_c   1.000
_cell.angle_alpha   90.00
_cell.angle_beta   90.00
_cell.angle_gamma   90.00
#
_symmetry.space_group_name_H-M   'P 1'
#
loop_
_entity.id
_entity.type
_entity.pdbx_description
1 polymer ?
#
loop_
_entity_poly.entity_id
_entity_poly.type
_entity_poly.pdbx_seq_one_letter_code
_entity_poly.pdbx_strand_id
1 'polypeptide(L)'
;MRSRFNPPSLADFVVVTSNAEKIAEYARFAGPNLRVEPGTDLEEVLGTPDEIIIHKAIAAGEGRMVEDAIMWINGEPHVDVRWKIPALLRGEYPMGASLVWEVRLGVLHNGVVYAYVGQTHGTLQAFDVEGMGMDPVFRVDSTGKTLAAMVNDGTKDQVSARRHAATAVFEGSPYLAIVADQVKPWTGLYQGD
;
A
#
# COMPACT_ATOMS: atom_id res chain seq x y z
N MET A 1 -2.78 12.28 23.21
CA MET A 1 -1.84 11.34 23.85
C MET A 1 -0.65 11.24 22.91
N ARG A 2 0.53 11.78 23.27
CA ARG A 2 1.72 11.70 22.39
C ARG A 2 2.22 10.25 22.40
N SER A 3 2.44 9.67 21.22
CA SER A 3 3.06 8.35 21.08
C SER A 3 4.36 8.30 21.88
N ARG A 4 4.61 7.21 22.62
CA ARG A 4 5.85 6.99 23.37
C ARG A 4 7.05 6.63 22.48
N PHE A 5 6.83 6.56 21.17
CA PHE A 5 7.79 6.10 20.20
C PHE A 5 8.16 7.24 19.24
N ASN A 6 9.46 7.36 18.93
CA ASN A 6 9.96 8.26 17.89
C ASN A 6 9.91 7.51 16.55
N PRO A 7 9.08 7.94 15.59
CA PRO A 7 9.02 7.30 14.28
C PRO A 7 10.38 7.46 13.55
N PRO A 8 10.76 6.48 12.70
CA PRO A 8 11.99 6.55 11.93
C PRO A 8 11.98 7.74 10.95
N SER A 9 13.14 8.33 10.73
CA SER A 9 13.38 9.30 9.68
C SER A 9 13.69 8.60 8.34
N LEU A 10 13.68 9.35 7.24
CA LEU A 10 14.03 8.81 5.91
C LEU A 10 15.43 8.18 5.84
N ALA A 11 16.35 8.62 6.69
CA ALA A 11 17.71 8.08 6.73
C ALA A 11 17.79 6.69 7.39
N ASP A 12 16.76 6.31 8.15
CA ASP A 12 16.75 5.09 8.97
C ASP A 12 16.27 3.86 8.21
N PHE A 13 15.79 4.01 6.96
CA PHE A 13 15.24 2.90 6.21
C PHE A 13 15.49 2.97 4.70
N VAL A 14 15.23 1.82 4.07
CA VAL A 14 15.19 1.64 2.62
C VAL A 14 13.86 1.00 2.23
N VAL A 15 13.20 1.53 1.20
CA VAL A 15 12.02 0.88 0.61
C VAL A 15 12.51 -0.30 -0.22
N VAL A 16 12.01 -1.49 0.08
CA VAL A 16 12.37 -2.71 -0.64
C VAL A 16 11.22 -3.19 -1.51
N THR A 17 11.46 -3.33 -2.81
CA THR A 17 10.48 -3.87 -3.74
C THR A 17 11.15 -4.45 -4.98
N SER A 18 10.59 -5.52 -5.53
CA SER A 18 11.01 -6.09 -6.82
C SER A 18 10.30 -5.44 -8.01
N ASN A 19 9.30 -4.58 -7.77
CA ASN A 19 8.48 -3.98 -8.83
C ASN A 19 9.07 -2.63 -9.28
N ALA A 20 9.56 -2.59 -10.52
CA ALA A 20 10.18 -1.40 -11.12
C ALA A 20 9.27 -0.17 -11.19
N GLU A 21 7.94 -0.35 -11.32
CA GLU A 21 6.98 0.76 -11.33
C GLU A 21 6.87 1.41 -9.96
N LYS A 22 6.84 0.58 -8.89
CA LYS A 22 6.84 1.08 -7.51
C LYS A 22 8.12 1.86 -7.22
N ILE A 23 9.27 1.37 -7.68
CA ILE A 23 10.55 2.07 -7.57
C ILE A 23 10.46 3.44 -8.24
N ALA A 24 9.94 3.49 -9.47
CA ALA A 24 9.79 4.73 -10.22
C ALA A 24 8.84 5.72 -9.53
N GLU A 25 7.73 5.25 -8.95
CA GLU A 25 6.80 6.06 -8.17
C GLU A 25 7.46 6.65 -6.92
N TYR A 26 8.09 5.82 -6.09
CA TYR A 26 8.77 6.27 -4.87
C TYR A 26 9.90 7.27 -5.15
N ALA A 27 10.67 7.03 -6.21
CA ALA A 27 11.71 7.95 -6.66
C ALA A 27 11.14 9.34 -7.04
N ARG A 28 9.93 9.41 -7.61
CA ARG A 28 9.25 10.69 -7.91
C ARG A 28 8.76 11.39 -6.63
N PHE A 29 8.28 10.65 -5.64
CA PHE A 29 7.64 11.24 -4.46
C PHE A 29 8.63 11.91 -3.49
N ALA A 30 9.75 11.25 -3.22
CA ALA A 30 10.67 11.67 -2.17
C ALA A 30 11.92 12.40 -2.68
N GLY A 31 12.12 12.42 -4.00
CA GLY A 31 13.39 12.85 -4.59
C GLY A 31 14.57 12.01 -4.10
N PRO A 32 15.79 12.57 -4.01
CA PRO A 32 17.02 11.81 -3.75
C PRO A 32 17.13 11.23 -2.33
N ASN A 33 16.21 11.57 -1.43
CA ASN A 33 16.31 11.22 -0.01
C ASN A 33 15.69 9.87 0.35
N LEU A 34 14.85 9.30 -0.52
CA LEU A 34 14.31 7.95 -0.30
C LEU A 34 15.17 6.94 -1.03
N ARG A 35 15.77 6.06 -0.25
CA ARG A 35 16.49 4.91 -0.77
C ARG A 35 15.48 3.86 -1.17
N VAL A 36 15.61 3.37 -2.40
CA VAL A 36 14.82 2.25 -2.90
C VAL A 36 15.78 1.19 -3.42
N GLU A 37 15.65 -0.03 -2.94
CA GLU A 37 16.50 -1.16 -3.32
C GLU A 37 15.63 -2.35 -3.77
N PRO A 38 16.13 -3.20 -4.69
CA PRO A 38 15.48 -4.47 -5.00
C PRO A 38 15.31 -5.31 -3.72
N GLY A 39 14.08 -5.73 -3.46
CA GLY A 39 13.75 -6.63 -2.35
C GLY A 39 13.72 -8.09 -2.78
N THR A 40 13.86 -9.00 -1.82
CA THR A 40 13.48 -10.41 -1.99
C THR A 40 11.97 -10.56 -1.82
N ASP A 41 11.41 -11.59 -2.46
CA ASP A 41 10.03 -11.98 -2.19
C ASP A 41 9.93 -12.49 -0.75
N LEU A 42 8.91 -12.05 -0.02
CA LEU A 42 8.65 -12.45 1.36
C LEU A 42 7.37 -13.25 1.38
N GLU A 43 7.34 -14.34 2.15
CA GLU A 43 6.09 -15.05 2.40
C GLU A 43 5.10 -14.09 3.09
N GLU A 44 3.91 -13.97 2.51
CA GLU A 44 2.87 -13.08 3.01
C GLU A 44 1.87 -13.89 3.82
N VAL A 45 1.65 -13.51 5.08
CA VAL A 45 0.70 -14.22 5.96
C VAL A 45 -0.74 -14.05 5.43
N LEU A 46 -1.58 -15.07 5.60
CA LEU A 46 -3.01 -14.94 5.31
C LEU A 46 -3.73 -14.34 6.54
N GLY A 47 -3.73 -13.02 6.66
CA GLY A 47 -4.31 -12.32 7.80
C GLY A 47 -5.12 -11.09 7.44
N THR A 48 -5.46 -10.32 8.46
CA THR A 48 -5.98 -8.97 8.31
C THR A 48 -4.91 -8.03 7.71
N PRO A 49 -5.31 -6.90 7.11
CA PRO A 49 -4.36 -5.90 6.63
C PRO A 49 -3.33 -5.44 7.68
N ASP A 50 -3.69 -5.41 8.98
CA ASP A 50 -2.76 -5.06 10.06
C ASP A 50 -1.75 -6.19 10.30
N GLU A 51 -2.23 -7.43 10.42
CA GLU A 51 -1.36 -8.60 10.62
C GLU A 51 -0.37 -8.74 9.46
N ILE A 52 -0.83 -8.60 8.21
CA ILE A 52 0.03 -8.70 7.03
C ILE A 52 1.17 -7.70 7.10
N ILE A 53 0.88 -6.40 7.25
CA ILE A 53 1.94 -5.40 7.22
C ILE A 53 2.89 -5.53 8.42
N ILE A 54 2.37 -5.92 9.59
CA ILE A 54 3.20 -6.15 10.78
C ILE A 54 4.17 -7.32 10.55
N HIS A 55 3.64 -8.47 10.15
CA HIS A 55 4.46 -9.67 9.93
C HIS A 55 5.45 -9.49 8.78
N LYS A 56 5.04 -8.81 7.70
CA LYS A 56 5.90 -8.49 6.56
C LYS A 56 7.05 -7.56 6.95
N ALA A 57 6.79 -6.55 7.78
CA ALA A 57 7.84 -5.64 8.28
C ALA A 57 8.83 -6.36 9.19
N ILE A 58 8.36 -7.26 10.06
CA ILE A 58 9.22 -8.10 10.89
C ILE A 58 10.08 -9.04 10.03
N ALA A 59 9.47 -9.70 9.03
CA ALA A 59 10.16 -10.61 8.13
C ALA A 59 11.22 -9.91 7.27
N ALA A 60 10.98 -8.67 6.84
CA ALA A 60 11.96 -7.87 6.10
C ALA A 60 13.18 -7.50 6.95
N GLY A 61 12.97 -7.36 8.27
CA GLY A 61 13.99 -6.99 9.23
C GLY A 61 14.21 -5.48 9.38
N GLU A 62 15.09 -5.13 10.31
CA GLU A 62 15.36 -3.75 10.73
C GLU A 62 15.72 -2.84 9.55
N GLY A 63 15.08 -1.66 9.50
CA GLY A 63 15.35 -0.62 8.50
C GLY A 63 14.88 -0.95 7.07
N ARG A 64 14.13 -2.05 6.86
CA ARG A 64 13.53 -2.38 5.57
C ARG A 64 12.04 -2.05 5.56
N MET A 65 11.67 -1.08 4.73
CA MET A 65 10.30 -0.67 4.54
C MET A 65 9.65 -1.49 3.44
N VAL A 66 8.57 -2.18 3.79
CA VAL A 66 7.76 -3.02 2.88
C VAL A 66 6.43 -2.36 2.57
N GLU A 67 5.84 -2.72 1.43
CA GLU A 67 4.53 -2.26 0.99
C GLU A 67 3.52 -3.43 0.96
N ASP A 68 2.30 -3.14 1.37
CA ASP A 68 1.12 -3.94 1.06
C ASP A 68 0.02 -3.09 0.39
N ALA A 69 -0.67 -3.64 -0.60
CA ALA A 69 -1.67 -2.91 -1.38
C ALA A 69 -3.02 -3.63 -1.31
N ILE A 70 -3.99 -2.97 -0.70
CA ILE A 70 -5.32 -3.51 -0.42
C ILE A 70 -6.34 -2.80 -1.29
N MET A 71 -7.30 -3.56 -1.81
CA MET A 71 -8.52 -3.00 -2.38
C MET A 71 -9.69 -3.29 -1.45
N TRP A 72 -10.35 -2.26 -0.97
CA TRP A 72 -11.61 -2.43 -0.27
C TRP A 72 -12.75 -2.34 -1.28
N ILE A 73 -13.62 -3.35 -1.32
CA ILE A 73 -14.81 -3.35 -2.17
C ILE A 73 -16.02 -3.44 -1.27
N ASN A 74 -16.88 -2.41 -1.29
CA ASN A 74 -18.05 -2.31 -0.41
C ASN A 74 -17.73 -2.52 1.09
N GLY A 75 -16.56 -2.06 1.53
CA GLY A 75 -16.11 -2.18 2.91
C GLY A 75 -15.42 -3.51 3.27
N GLU A 76 -15.29 -4.44 2.32
CA GLU A 76 -14.55 -5.69 2.53
C GLU A 76 -13.11 -5.58 2.00
N PRO A 77 -12.07 -5.90 2.80
CA PRO A 77 -10.68 -5.81 2.37
C PRO A 77 -10.29 -6.99 1.50
N HIS A 78 -9.65 -6.69 0.37
CA HIS A 78 -8.99 -7.65 -0.50
C HIS A 78 -7.49 -7.33 -0.56
N VAL A 79 -6.74 -8.00 0.31
CA VAL A 79 -5.28 -7.93 0.45
C VAL A 79 -4.54 -8.48 -0.77
N ASP A 80 -5.23 -9.32 -1.55
CA ASP A 80 -4.76 -9.98 -2.76
C ASP A 80 -5.29 -9.30 -4.03
N VAL A 81 -5.19 -7.97 -4.10
CA VAL A 81 -5.83 -7.17 -5.17
C VAL A 81 -5.45 -7.64 -6.57
N ARG A 82 -4.21 -8.11 -6.78
CA ARG A 82 -3.73 -8.65 -8.06
C ARG A 82 -4.65 -9.72 -8.62
N TRP A 83 -5.16 -10.59 -7.77
CA TRP A 83 -6.03 -11.70 -8.15
C TRP A 83 -7.49 -11.27 -8.35
N LYS A 84 -7.88 -10.11 -7.82
CA LYS A 84 -9.24 -9.55 -7.96
C LYS A 84 -9.39 -8.63 -9.16
N ILE A 85 -8.29 -8.06 -9.67
CA ILE A 85 -8.31 -7.18 -10.86
C ILE A 85 -9.02 -7.83 -12.06
N PRO A 86 -8.74 -9.10 -12.44
CA PRO A 86 -9.44 -9.69 -13.59
C PRO A 86 -10.96 -9.77 -13.39
N ALA A 87 -11.44 -10.06 -12.17
CA ALA A 87 -12.86 -10.10 -11.84
C ALA A 87 -13.50 -8.71 -11.90
N LEU A 88 -12.80 -7.67 -11.42
CA LEU A 88 -13.20 -6.27 -11.55
C LEU A 88 -13.35 -5.87 -13.03
N LEU A 89 -12.34 -6.18 -13.85
CA LEU A 89 -12.34 -5.85 -15.28
C LEU A 89 -13.39 -6.62 -16.09
N ARG A 90 -13.73 -7.85 -15.69
CA ARG A 90 -14.81 -8.64 -16.31
C ARG A 90 -16.21 -8.24 -15.87
N GLY A 91 -16.35 -7.29 -14.94
CA GLY A 91 -17.65 -6.82 -14.45
C GLY A 91 -18.35 -7.81 -13.51
N GLU A 92 -17.58 -8.62 -12.76
CA GLU A 92 -18.14 -9.54 -11.76
C GLU A 92 -18.63 -8.82 -10.49
N TYR A 93 -18.31 -7.53 -10.35
CA TYR A 93 -18.78 -6.65 -9.29
C TYR A 93 -19.80 -5.63 -9.84
N PRO A 94 -20.81 -5.24 -9.04
CA PRO A 94 -21.82 -4.29 -9.49
C PRO A 94 -21.20 -2.92 -9.78
N MET A 95 -21.57 -2.31 -10.91
CA MET A 95 -21.22 -0.92 -11.20
C MET A 95 -21.72 -0.01 -10.08
N GLY A 96 -20.91 0.97 -9.70
CA GLY A 96 -21.20 1.82 -8.55
C GLY A 96 -20.75 1.23 -7.20
N ALA A 97 -20.13 0.05 -7.17
CA ALA A 97 -19.52 -0.47 -5.94
C ALA A 97 -18.51 0.53 -5.36
N SER A 98 -18.52 0.73 -4.05
CA SER A 98 -17.56 1.59 -3.37
C SER A 98 -16.20 0.91 -3.38
N LEU A 99 -15.17 1.65 -3.79
CA LEU A 99 -13.79 1.19 -3.83
C LEU A 99 -12.93 2.07 -2.93
N VAL A 100 -12.01 1.45 -2.19
CA VAL A 100 -10.89 2.17 -1.57
C VAL A 100 -9.61 1.48 -1.98
N TRP A 101 -8.76 2.18 -2.71
CA TRP A 101 -7.39 1.76 -2.89
C TRP A 101 -6.60 2.18 -1.66
N GLU A 102 -6.09 1.22 -0.90
CA GLU A 102 -5.28 1.45 0.28
C GLU A 102 -3.87 0.92 0.05
N VAL A 103 -2.87 1.71 0.45
CA VAL A 103 -1.47 1.30 0.50
C VAL A 103 -0.99 1.43 1.92
N ARG A 104 -0.37 0.36 2.42
CA ARG A 104 0.29 0.34 3.72
C ARG A 104 1.78 0.22 3.55
N LEU A 105 2.52 1.01 4.33
CA LEU A 105 3.97 0.91 4.45
C LEU A 105 4.33 0.51 5.85
N GLY A 106 5.16 -0.52 6.01
CA GLY A 106 5.57 -1.06 7.29
C GLY A 106 7.09 -1.08 7.39
N VAL A 107 7.64 -0.70 8.55
CA VAL A 107 9.07 -0.77 8.82
C VAL A 107 9.32 -1.17 10.27
N LEU A 108 10.25 -2.11 10.48
CA LEU A 108 10.79 -2.41 11.80
C LEU A 108 11.92 -1.44 12.11
N HIS A 109 11.79 -0.70 13.22
CA HIS A 109 12.81 0.22 13.70
C HIS A 109 12.93 0.19 15.23
N ASN A 110 14.12 -0.06 15.76
CA ASN A 110 14.42 -0.14 17.19
C ASN A 110 13.46 -1.07 17.95
N GLY A 111 13.14 -2.22 17.35
CA GLY A 111 12.21 -3.21 17.94
C GLY A 111 10.74 -2.79 17.92
N VAL A 112 10.38 -1.73 17.18
CA VAL A 112 9.01 -1.27 17.00
C VAL A 112 8.66 -1.31 15.52
N VAL A 113 7.54 -1.97 15.18
CA VAL A 113 6.96 -1.89 13.85
C VAL A 113 6.12 -0.62 13.76
N TYR A 114 6.45 0.24 12.80
CA TYR A 114 5.65 1.40 12.44
C TYR A 114 4.94 1.11 11.13
N ALA A 115 3.63 1.35 11.09
CA ALA A 115 2.87 1.29 9.85
C ALA A 115 2.23 2.64 9.51
N TYR A 116 2.25 2.94 8.21
CA TYR A 116 1.72 4.15 7.58
C TYR A 116 0.67 3.73 6.57
N VAL A 117 -0.33 4.58 6.35
CA VAL A 117 -1.45 4.27 5.45
C VAL A 117 -1.72 5.46 4.56
N GLY A 118 -2.03 5.16 3.31
CA GLY A 118 -2.57 6.11 2.35
C GLY A 118 -3.74 5.48 1.63
N GLN A 119 -4.76 6.29 1.36
CA GLN A 119 -6.00 5.83 0.75
C GLN A 119 -6.42 6.74 -0.39
N THR A 120 -7.04 6.13 -1.41
CA THR A 120 -7.78 6.81 -2.46
C THR A 120 -9.19 6.23 -2.47
N HIS A 121 -10.18 7.10 -2.33
CA HIS A 121 -11.58 6.71 -2.41
C HIS A 121 -12.09 6.83 -3.84
N GLY A 122 -12.91 5.87 -4.22
CA GLY A 122 -13.49 5.83 -5.55
C GLY A 122 -14.69 4.93 -5.64
N THR A 123 -15.14 4.80 -6.88
CA THR A 123 -16.30 4.01 -7.25
C THR A 123 -15.95 3.18 -8.48
N LEU A 124 -16.43 1.93 -8.50
CA LEU A 124 -16.30 1.06 -9.66
C LEU A 124 -17.14 1.61 -10.81
N GLN A 125 -16.52 1.78 -11.97
CA GLN A 125 -17.21 2.19 -13.19
C GLN A 125 -16.87 1.28 -14.37
N ALA A 126 -17.56 1.51 -15.48
CA ALA A 126 -17.24 0.87 -16.74
C ALA A 126 -15.80 1.22 -17.16
N PHE A 127 -15.18 0.29 -17.87
CA PHE A 127 -13.88 0.50 -18.48
C PHE A 127 -13.94 1.75 -19.38
N ASP A 128 -13.04 2.70 -19.12
CA ASP A 128 -13.02 4.00 -19.79
C ASP A 128 -11.87 4.09 -20.79
N VAL A 129 -10.63 4.05 -20.28
CA VAL A 129 -9.40 4.16 -21.07
C VAL A 129 -8.41 3.08 -20.69
N GLU A 130 -7.52 2.73 -21.62
CA GLU A 130 -6.44 1.79 -21.35
C GLU A 130 -5.57 2.24 -20.18
N GLY A 131 -5.11 1.26 -19.40
CA GLY A 131 -4.33 1.48 -18.19
C GLY A 131 -3.95 0.15 -17.54
N MET A 132 -3.25 0.21 -16.42
CA MET A 132 -2.75 -0.99 -15.73
C MET A 132 -3.54 -1.32 -14.48
N GLY A 133 -3.63 -2.61 -14.18
CA GLY A 133 -4.34 -3.10 -13.01
C GLY A 133 -5.80 -2.67 -12.98
N MET A 134 -6.22 -2.04 -11.88
CA MET A 134 -7.59 -1.53 -11.71
C MET A 134 -7.79 -0.12 -12.26
N ASP A 135 -6.73 0.53 -12.74
CA ASP A 135 -6.77 1.94 -13.12
C ASP A 135 -7.89 2.29 -14.11
N PRO A 136 -8.22 1.44 -15.12
CA PRO A 136 -9.28 1.71 -16.09
C PRO A 136 -10.71 1.76 -15.53
N VAL A 137 -10.95 1.16 -14.37
CA VAL A 137 -12.29 0.96 -13.80
C VAL A 137 -12.47 1.63 -12.43
N PHE A 138 -11.40 2.13 -11.84
CA PHE A 138 -11.43 2.87 -10.57
C PHE A 138 -11.64 4.37 -10.86
N ARG A 139 -12.86 4.87 -10.64
CA ARG A 139 -13.16 6.31 -10.70
C ARG A 139 -12.89 6.95 -9.35
N VAL A 140 -11.99 7.92 -9.29
CA VAL A 140 -11.67 8.64 -8.06
C VAL A 140 -12.78 9.63 -7.73
N ASP A 141 -13.31 9.56 -6.50
CA ASP A 141 -14.50 10.35 -6.13
C ASP A 141 -14.23 11.87 -6.16
N SER A 142 -13.03 12.29 -5.74
CA SER A 142 -12.66 13.71 -5.66
C SER A 142 -12.42 14.39 -7.00
N THR A 143 -12.14 13.62 -8.06
CA THR A 143 -11.83 14.16 -9.39
C THR A 143 -12.86 13.78 -10.43
N GLY A 144 -13.65 12.73 -10.16
CA GLY A 144 -14.59 12.15 -11.11
C GLY A 144 -13.94 11.44 -12.30
N LYS A 145 -12.60 11.31 -12.33
CA LYS A 145 -11.82 10.66 -13.39
C LYS A 145 -11.35 9.26 -12.96
N THR A 146 -11.08 8.39 -13.93
CA THR A 146 -10.38 7.13 -13.65
C THR A 146 -8.92 7.36 -13.30
N LEU A 147 -8.34 6.46 -12.50
CA LEU A 147 -6.89 6.47 -12.28
C LEU A 147 -6.12 6.39 -13.60
N ALA A 148 -6.61 5.62 -14.59
CA ALA A 148 -5.98 5.51 -15.90
C ALA A 148 -6.00 6.84 -16.68
N ALA A 149 -7.15 7.53 -16.72
CA ALA A 149 -7.21 8.87 -17.32
C ALA A 149 -6.28 9.85 -16.60
N MET A 150 -6.14 9.74 -15.28
CA MET A 150 -5.22 10.57 -14.51
C MET A 150 -3.74 10.25 -14.75
N VAL A 151 -3.38 9.02 -15.18
CA VAL A 151 -2.03 8.72 -15.68
C VAL A 151 -1.76 9.51 -16.94
N ASN A 152 -2.67 9.46 -17.92
CA ASN A 152 -2.53 10.12 -19.21
C ASN A 152 -2.38 11.65 -19.07
N ASP A 153 -3.11 12.23 -18.10
CA ASP A 153 -3.07 13.68 -17.83
C ASP A 153 -1.93 14.08 -16.86
N GLY A 154 -1.13 13.13 -16.35
CA GLY A 154 -0.03 13.40 -15.41
C GLY A 154 -0.47 13.84 -14.01
N THR A 155 -1.70 13.53 -13.61
CA THR A 155 -2.30 13.98 -12.33
C THR A 155 -2.51 12.87 -11.31
N LYS A 156 -2.30 11.60 -11.66
CA LYS A 156 -2.53 10.44 -10.75
C LYS A 156 -1.80 10.57 -9.43
N ASP A 157 -0.57 11.07 -9.44
CA ASP A 157 0.23 11.20 -8.22
C ASP A 157 -0.50 12.04 -7.15
N GLN A 158 -1.34 13.03 -7.52
CA GLN A 158 -2.06 13.90 -6.57
C GLN A 158 -3.13 13.18 -5.73
N VAL A 159 -3.57 12.01 -6.18
CA VAL A 159 -4.60 11.21 -5.50
C VAL A 159 -4.11 9.81 -5.19
N SER A 160 -2.85 9.48 -5.46
CA SER A 160 -2.30 8.14 -5.32
C SER A 160 -2.26 7.72 -3.86
N ALA A 161 -2.88 6.59 -3.52
CA ALA A 161 -2.83 6.01 -2.18
C ALA A 161 -1.38 5.77 -1.74
N ARG A 162 -0.52 5.37 -2.69
CA ARG A 162 0.91 5.20 -2.45
C ARG A 162 1.60 6.52 -2.08
N ARG A 163 1.27 7.62 -2.79
CA ARG A 163 1.81 8.94 -2.44
C ARG A 163 1.31 9.41 -1.07
N HIS A 164 0.05 9.15 -0.74
CA HIS A 164 -0.49 9.48 0.58
C HIS A 164 0.25 8.70 1.68
N ALA A 165 0.51 7.41 1.48
CA ALA A 165 1.28 6.60 2.44
C ALA A 165 2.72 7.12 2.59
N ALA A 166 3.39 7.44 1.48
CA ALA A 166 4.72 8.04 1.50
C ALA A 166 4.74 9.41 2.20
N THR A 167 3.69 10.23 2.03
CA THR A 167 3.56 11.52 2.71
C THR A 167 3.45 11.31 4.23
N ALA A 168 2.65 10.35 4.68
CA ALA A 168 2.57 10.00 6.10
C ALA A 168 3.92 9.55 6.68
N VAL A 169 4.75 8.86 5.88
CA VAL A 169 6.14 8.53 6.24
C VAL A 169 6.98 9.80 6.38
N PHE A 170 6.93 10.72 5.41
CA PHE A 170 7.71 11.97 5.46
C PHE A 170 7.34 12.88 6.63
N GLU A 171 6.07 12.86 7.02
CA GLU A 171 5.54 13.63 8.14
C GLU A 171 5.77 12.94 9.50
N GLY A 172 6.27 11.69 9.51
CA GLY A 172 6.45 10.92 10.75
C GLY A 172 5.11 10.62 11.43
N SER A 173 4.07 10.32 10.64
CA SER A 173 2.69 10.13 11.10
C SER A 173 2.22 8.67 10.92
N PRO A 174 2.77 7.70 11.68
CA PRO A 174 2.30 6.33 11.63
C PRO A 174 0.88 6.23 12.19
N TYR A 175 0.03 5.41 11.58
CA TYR A 175 -1.29 5.08 12.14
C TYR A 175 -1.19 3.96 13.19
N LEU A 176 -0.12 3.17 13.15
CA LEU A 176 0.14 2.05 14.04
C LEU A 176 1.62 2.03 14.47
N ALA A 177 1.84 1.76 15.76
CA ALA A 177 3.16 1.47 16.31
C ALA A 177 3.03 0.32 17.34
N ILE A 178 3.74 -0.79 17.11
CA ILE A 178 3.68 -1.98 17.98
C ILE A 178 5.08 -2.53 18.24
N VAL A 179 5.35 -2.96 19.47
CA VAL A 179 6.62 -3.59 19.84
C VAL A 179 6.68 -4.98 19.21
N ALA A 180 7.73 -5.28 18.45
CA ALA A 180 7.86 -6.52 17.68
C ALA A 180 7.81 -7.77 18.58
N ASP A 181 8.42 -7.70 19.77
CA ASP A 181 8.41 -8.81 20.75
C ASP A 181 7.01 -9.11 21.33
N GLN A 182 6.03 -8.22 21.13
CA GLN A 182 4.64 -8.44 21.52
C GLN A 182 3.82 -9.10 20.41
N VAL A 183 4.37 -9.17 19.19
CA VAL A 183 3.75 -9.84 18.05
C VAL A 183 4.05 -11.32 18.15
N LYS A 184 3.01 -12.15 18.28
CA LYS A 184 3.17 -13.61 18.30
C LYS A 184 3.70 -14.08 16.95
N PRO A 185 4.56 -15.12 16.90
CA PRO A 185 4.89 -15.77 15.64
C PRO A 185 3.62 -16.19 14.88
N TRP A 186 3.63 -16.05 13.57
CA TRP A 186 2.51 -16.47 12.74
C TRP A 186 2.39 -18.00 12.77
N THR A 187 1.18 -18.50 12.98
CA THR A 187 0.86 -19.94 12.99
C THR A 187 -0.25 -20.32 12.01
N GLY A 188 -0.68 -19.37 11.17
CA GLY A 188 -1.73 -19.58 10.18
C GLY A 188 -1.16 -19.98 8.81
N LEU A 189 -2.02 -19.90 7.78
CA LEU A 189 -1.62 -20.11 6.39
C LEU A 189 -0.84 -18.91 5.84
N TYR A 190 -0.04 -19.14 4.81
CA TYR A 190 0.51 -18.07 3.98
C TYR A 190 -0.33 -17.93 2.70
N GLN A 191 -0.26 -16.76 2.07
CA GLN A 191 -0.89 -16.53 0.78
C GLN A 191 -0.24 -17.43 -0.27
N GLY A 192 -1.06 -18.15 -1.03
CA GLY A 192 -0.59 -19.04 -2.12
C GLY A 192 -0.36 -20.50 -1.73
N ASP A 193 -0.48 -20.86 -0.45
CA ASP A 193 -0.52 -22.24 0.05
C ASP A 193 -1.88 -22.94 -0.17
#